data_AF-A0A561CQE2-F1
#
_entry.id   AF-A0A561CQE2-F1
#
_cell.length_a   1.000
_cell.length_b   1.000
_cell.length_c   1.000
_cell.angle_alpha   90.00
_cell.angle_beta   90.00
_cell.angle_gamma   90.00
#
_symmetry.space_group_name_H-M   'P 1'
#
loop_
_entity.id
_entity.type
_entity.pdbx_description
1 polymer ?
#
loop_
_entity_poly.entity_id
_entity_poly.type
_entity_poly.pdbx_seq_one_letter_code
_entity_poly.pdbx_strand_id
1 'polypeptide(L)' 'MNDTEEKMWINDYLDLYLYAKSLNDHLWQQEIIEKLQNSTFHNTSEIL' A
#
# COMPACT_ATOMS: atom_id res chain seq x y z
N MET A 1 17.56 -11.59 10.26
CA MET A 1 16.72 -10.50 10.77
C MET A 1 16.55 -9.52 9.61
N ASN A 2 15.57 -9.74 8.73
CA ASN A 2 15.34 -8.83 7.59
C ASN A 2 13.84 -8.58 7.30
N ASP A 3 12.93 -9.15 8.10
CA ASP A 3 11.49 -9.12 7.85
C ASP A 3 10.78 -7.85 8.35
N THR A 4 11.51 -6.91 8.95
CA THR A 4 10.94 -5.75 9.64
C THR A 4 10.80 -4.53 8.72
N GLU A 5 11.75 -4.27 7.82
CA GLU A 5 11.69 -3.11 6.93
C GLU A 5 10.68 -3.27 5.80
N GLU A 6 10.58 -4.47 5.25
CA GLU A 6 9.68 -4.78 4.13
C GLU A 6 8.19 -4.72 4.51
N LYS A 7 7.86 -4.58 5.80
CA LYS A 7 6.49 -4.44 6.29
C LYS A 7 6.12 -3.03 6.77
N MET A 8 7.11 -2.14 6.94
CA MET A 8 6.84 -0.79 7.44
C MET A 8 6.02 0.03 6.44
N TRP A 9 6.36 -0.04 5.15
CA TRP A 9 5.63 0.71 4.12
C TRP A 9 4.17 0.24 3.98
N ILE A 10 3.88 -1.04 4.16
CA ILE A 10 2.51 -1.58 4.15
C ILE A 10 1.69 -1.00 5.31
N ASN A 11 2.29 -0.86 6.50
CA ASN A 11 1.63 -0.26 7.65
C ASN A 11 1.32 1.23 7.41
N ASP A 12 2.25 1.99 6.83
CA ASP A 12 2.02 3.42 6.53
C ASP A 12 0.84 3.63 5.55
N TYR A 13 0.75 2.80 4.50
CA TYR A 13 -0.36 2.86 3.56
C TYR A 13 -1.68 2.35 4.17
N LEU A 14 -1.63 1.42 5.12
CA LEU A 14 -2.80 0.95 5.85
C LEU A 14 -3.38 2.06 6.75
N ASP A 15 -2.52 2.80 7.45
CA ASP A 15 -2.94 3.95 8.26
C ASP A 15 -3.58 5.04 7.39
N LEU A 16 -2.98 5.30 6.21
CA LEU A 16 -3.53 6.25 5.24
C LEU A 16 -4.90 5.82 4.70
N TYR A 17 -5.08 4.52 4.42
CA TYR A 17 -6.36 3.96 3.99
C TYR A 17 -7.43 4.10 5.09
N LEU A 18 -7.07 3.81 6.34
CA LEU A 18 -7.98 3.96 7.49
C LEU A 18 -8.38 5.43 7.69
N TYR A 19 -7.46 6.37 7.48
CA TYR A 19 -7.76 7.79 7.54
C TYR A 19 -8.69 8.23 6.39
N ALA A 20 -8.44 7.80 5.15
CA ALA A 20 -9.34 8.03 4.01
C ALA A 20 -10.76 7.48 4.27
N LYS A 21 -10.83 6.29 4.88
CA LYS A 21 -12.08 5.67 5.32
C LYS A 21 -12.80 6.50 6.39
N SER A 22 -12.06 7.07 7.34
CA SER A 22 -12.65 7.94 8.37
C SER A 22 -13.30 9.20 7.78
N LEU A 23 -12.82 9.66 6.62
CA LEU A 23 -13.37 10.79 5.88
C LEU A 23 -14.51 10.38 4.91
N ASN A 24 -14.85 9.09 4.84
CA ASN A 24 -15.76 8.53 3.83
C ASN A 24 -15.30 8.80 2.38
N ASP A 25 -14.01 9.06 2.17
CA ASP A 25 -13.44 9.31 0.85
C ASP A 25 -13.12 7.98 0.17
N HIS A 26 -14.04 7.52 -0.67
CA HIS A 26 -13.94 6.26 -1.37
C HIS A 26 -12.98 6.34 -2.56
N LEU A 27 -12.84 7.52 -3.17
CA LEU A 27 -11.92 7.74 -4.29
C LEU A 27 -10.49 7.63 -3.78
N TRP A 28 -10.19 8.28 -2.67
CA TRP A 28 -8.86 8.25 -2.08
C TRP A 28 -8.46 6.86 -1.57
N GLN A 29 -9.42 6.11 -0.99
CA GLN A 29 -9.22 4.70 -0.65
C GLN A 29 -8.82 3.85 -1.87
N GLN A 30 -9.45 4.08 -3.03
CA GLN A 30 -9.16 3.34 -4.25
C GLN A 30 -7.76 3.67 -4.78
N GLU A 31 -7.37 4.95 -4.80
CA GLU A 31 -6.02 5.37 -5.21
C GLU A 31 -4.91 4.74 -4.35
N ILE A 32 -5.13 4.61 -3.04
CA ILE A 32 -4.19 3.95 -2.13
C ILE A 32 -4.02 2.47 -2.48
N ILE A 33 -5.13 1.77 -2.75
CA ILE A 33 -5.10 0.35 -3.14
C ILE A 33 -4.38 0.17 -4.49
N GLU A 34 -4.64 1.03 -5.47
CA GLU A 34 -3.98 0.99 -6.78
C GLU A 34 -2.47 1.21 -6.66
N LYS A 35 -2.02 2.14 -5.80
CA LYS A 35 -0.59 2.34 -5.52
C LYS A 35 0.06 1.16 -4.82
N LEU A 36 -0.63 0.54 -3.86
CA LEU A 36 -0.17 -0.65 -3.17
C LEU A 36 -0.02 -1.83 -4.15
N GLN A 37 -1.03 -2.08 -4.98
CA GLN A 37 -1.01 -3.15 -5.98
C GLN A 37 0.12 -2.95 -6.99
N ASN A 38 0.30 -1.74 -7.52
CA ASN A 38 1.38 -1.45 -8.47
C ASN A 38 2.78 -1.59 -7.83
N SER A 39 2.96 -1.24 -6.55
CA SER A 39 4.23 -1.44 -5.84
C SER A 39 4.56 -2.93 -5.63
N THR A 40 3.55 -3.75 -5.33
CA THR A 40 3.73 -5.20 -5.21
C THR A 40 4.02 -5.88 -6.55
N PHE A 41 3.47 -5.33 -7.65
CA PHE A 41 3.62 -5.88 -9.00
C PHE A 41 4.97 -5.52 -9.65
N HIS A 42 5.54 -4.36 -9.31
CA HIS A 42 6.85 -3.94 -9.83
C HIS A 42 7.99 -4.84 -9.33
N ASN A 43 7.94 -5.28 -8.07
CA ASN A 43 8.97 -6.16 -7.50
C ASN A 43 8.97 -7.58 -8.09
N THR A 44 7.87 -8.03 -8.69
CA THR A 44 7.77 -9.35 -9.32
C THR A 44 8.14 -9.34 -10.81
N SER A 45 8.24 -8.16 -11.43
CA SER A 45 8.46 -8.04 -12.89
C SER A 45 9.94 -7.97 -13.30
N GLU A 46 10.89 -7.89 -12.36
CA GLU A 46 12.34 -7.97 -12.65
C GLU A 46 12.93 -9.40 -12.58
N ILE A 47 12.10 -10.43 -12.37
CA ILE A 47 12.56 -11.85 -12.24
C ILE A 47 11.95 -12.77 -13.31
N LEU A 48 11.91 -12.33 -14.58
CA LEU A 48 11.69 -13.20 -15.75
C LEU A 48 12.59 -12.79 -16.91
#